data_AF-R5LK76-F1
#
_entry.id   AF-R5LK76-F1
#
_cell.length_a   1.000
_cell.length_b   1.000
_cell.length_c   1.000
_cell.angle_alpha   90.00
_cell.angle_beta   90.00
_cell.angle_gamma   90.00
#
_symmetry.space_group_name_H-M   'P 1'
#
loop_
_entity.id
_entity.type
_entity.pdbx_description
1 polymer ?
#
loop_
_entity_poly.entity_id
_entity_poly.type
_entity_poly.pdbx_seq_one_letter_code
_entity_poly.pdbx_strand_id
1 'polypeptide(L)'
;MKENLKEYLEYIDKVLKDEKIEKDLPTNHLTQIKFWQHERLVHLIVTVFVGSMAILFFLFANVYNIILYIPFLATMVLFIPYIFYYYFLENSVQKLYKQYWSLLEKTKK
;
A
#
# COMPACT_ATOMS: atom_id res chain seq x y z
N MET A 1 -11.57 -5.15 -1.40
CA MET A 1 -10.78 -3.96 -1.00
C MET A 1 -10.01 -3.35 -2.18
N LYS A 2 -9.26 -4.15 -2.97
CA LYS A 2 -8.68 -3.68 -4.26
C LYS A 2 -9.71 -3.16 -5.26
N GLU A 3 -10.88 -3.81 -5.37
CA GLU A 3 -11.95 -3.38 -6.28
C GLU A 3 -12.54 -2.02 -5.85
N ASN A 4 -12.86 -1.86 -4.56
CA ASN A 4 -13.36 -0.59 -4.01
C ASN A 4 -12.41 0.58 -4.25
N LEU A 5 -11.08 0.35 -4.18
CA LEU A 5 -10.09 1.38 -4.49
C LEU A 5 -10.12 1.77 -5.97
N LYS A 6 -10.18 0.80 -6.87
CA LYS A 6 -10.22 1.07 -8.31
C LYS A 6 -11.49 1.81 -8.69
N GLU A 7 -12.63 1.39 -8.15
CA GLU A 7 -13.92 2.08 -8.30
C GLU A 7 -13.86 3.51 -7.74
N TYR A 8 -13.24 3.70 -6.58
CA TYR A 8 -13.06 5.02 -5.99
C TYR A 8 -12.14 5.92 -6.83
N LEU A 9 -11.04 5.37 -7.34
CA LEU A 9 -10.14 6.07 -8.26
C LEU A 9 -10.87 6.50 -9.54
N GLU A 10 -11.68 5.61 -10.11
CA GLU A 10 -12.49 5.90 -11.31
C GLU A 10 -13.59 6.93 -11.04
N TYR A 11 -14.21 6.88 -9.85
CA TYR A 11 -15.16 7.89 -9.40
C TYR A 11 -14.51 9.27 -9.33
N ILE A 12 -13.35 9.39 -8.67
CA ILE A 12 -12.63 10.66 -8.58
C ILE A 12 -12.15 11.13 -9.96
N ASP A 13 -11.70 10.22 -10.84
CA ASP A 13 -11.34 10.55 -12.23
C ASP A 13 -12.55 11.09 -13.02
N LYS A 14 -13.78 10.63 -12.74
CA LYS A 14 -15.02 11.16 -13.33
C LYS A 14 -15.37 12.54 -12.76
N VAL A 15 -15.36 12.71 -11.43
CA VAL A 15 -15.67 13.99 -10.79
C VAL A 15 -14.64 15.06 -11.18
N LEU A 16 -13.39 14.68 -11.40
CA LEU A 16 -12.37 15.57 -11.94
C LEU A 16 -12.63 16.05 -13.36
N LYS A 17 -13.54 15.43 -14.13
CA LYS A 17 -13.96 15.93 -15.46
C LYS A 17 -15.10 16.93 -15.37
N ASP A 18 -15.90 16.90 -14.30
CA ASP A 18 -16.98 17.85 -14.08
C ASP A 18 -16.44 19.25 -13.70
N GLU A 19 -17.27 20.26 -13.95
CA GLU A 19 -16.98 21.67 -13.67
C GLU A 19 -17.30 22.05 -12.21
N LYS A 20 -18.28 21.38 -11.59
CA LYS A 20 -18.66 21.61 -10.19
C LYS A 20 -18.06 20.56 -9.29
N ILE A 21 -17.09 20.97 -8.48
CA ILE A 21 -16.52 20.14 -7.41
C ILE A 21 -17.13 20.55 -6.08
N GLU A 22 -17.62 19.58 -5.31
CA GLU A 22 -18.08 19.81 -3.94
C GLU A 22 -16.91 20.23 -3.04
N LYS A 23 -17.11 21.28 -2.23
CA LYS A 23 -16.06 21.84 -1.36
C LYS A 23 -15.50 20.85 -0.34
N ASP A 24 -16.29 19.85 0.08
CA ASP A 24 -15.89 18.86 1.08
C ASP A 24 -15.16 17.64 0.46
N LEU A 25 -15.20 17.50 -0.86
CA LEU A 25 -14.61 16.35 -1.57
C LEU A 25 -13.09 16.23 -1.39
N PRO A 26 -12.27 17.31 -1.44
CA PRO A 26 -10.84 17.23 -1.20
C PRO A 26 -10.52 16.72 0.22
N THR A 27 -11.28 17.16 1.22
CA THR A 27 -11.10 16.76 2.62
C THR A 27 -11.45 15.28 2.84
N ASN A 28 -12.55 14.82 2.21
CA ASN A 28 -12.92 13.41 2.22
C ASN A 28 -11.89 12.54 1.51
N HIS A 29 -11.34 13.02 0.39
CA HIS A 29 -10.29 12.33 -0.36
C HIS A 29 -8.98 12.24 0.43
N LEU A 30 -8.61 13.28 1.18
CA LEU A 30 -7.45 13.26 2.07
C LEU A 30 -7.62 12.22 3.20
N THR A 31 -8.83 12.08 3.73
CA THR A 31 -9.14 11.04 4.72
C THR A 31 -8.98 9.64 4.13
N GLN A 32 -9.44 9.42 2.89
CA GLN A 32 -9.22 8.16 2.17
C GLN A 32 -7.72 7.88 1.97
N ILE A 33 -6.94 8.88 1.54
CA ILE A 33 -5.48 8.76 1.40
C ILE A 33 -4.84 8.31 2.73
N LYS A 34 -5.25 8.88 3.87
CA LYS A 34 -4.71 8.50 5.19
C LYS A 34 -4.99 7.03 5.53
N PHE A 35 -6.17 6.50 5.22
CA PHE A 35 -6.48 5.08 5.45
C PHE A 35 -5.54 4.16 4.66
N TRP A 36 -5.34 4.45 3.37
CA TRP A 36 -4.42 3.67 2.52
C TRP A 36 -2.95 3.81 2.94
N GLN A 37 -2.56 5.00 3.42
CA GLN A 37 -1.23 5.19 4.03
C GLN A 37 -1.04 4.38 5.29
N HIS A 38 -2.07 4.27 6.14
CA HIS A 38 -2.01 3.47 7.35
C HIS A 38 -1.82 1.99 7.01
N GLU A 39 -2.60 1.46 6.06
CA GLU A 39 -2.45 0.08 5.60
C GLU A 39 -1.04 -0.19 5.05
N ARG A 40 -0.49 0.75 4.25
CA ARG A 40 0.88 0.67 3.72
C ARG A 40 1.91 0.61 4.85
N LEU A 41 1.77 1.44 5.87
CA LEU A 41 2.67 1.47 7.02
C LEU A 41 2.63 0.16 7.81
N VAL A 42 1.44 -0.36 8.08
CA VAL A 42 1.28 -1.67 8.75
C VAL A 42 1.93 -2.76 7.91
N HIS A 43 1.71 -2.75 6.59
CA HIS A 43 2.31 -3.74 5.70
C HIS A 43 3.83 -3.67 5.66
N LEU A 44 4.42 -2.46 5.72
CA LEU A 44 5.86 -2.27 5.85
C LEU A 44 6.40 -2.88 7.14
N ILE A 45 5.75 -2.62 8.27
CA ILE A 45 6.16 -3.15 9.58
C ILE A 45 6.17 -4.68 9.55
N VAL A 46 5.08 -5.29 9.05
CA VAL A 46 4.99 -6.75 8.96
C VAL A 46 6.03 -7.30 7.98
N THR A 47 6.27 -6.63 6.85
CA THR A 47 7.28 -7.05 5.86
C THR A 47 8.69 -7.02 6.45
N VAL A 48 9.05 -5.95 7.18
CA VAL A 48 10.35 -5.84 7.86
C VAL A 48 10.50 -6.93 8.93
N PHE A 49 9.44 -7.21 9.68
CA PHE A 49 9.44 -8.28 10.69
C PHE A 49 9.62 -9.67 10.07
N VAL A 50 8.88 -9.98 9.00
CA VAL A 50 9.02 -11.26 8.27
C VAL A 50 10.41 -11.38 7.63
N GLY A 51 10.92 -10.29 7.04
CA GLY A 51 12.26 -10.23 6.46
C GLY A 51 13.37 -10.43 7.49
N SER A 52 13.25 -9.84 8.68
CA SER A 52 14.24 -10.05 9.75
C SER A 52 14.22 -11.50 10.25
N MET A 53 13.04 -12.10 10.38
CA MET A 53 12.89 -13.52 10.74
C MET A 53 13.48 -14.45 9.68
N ALA A 54 13.30 -14.15 8.39
CA ALA A 54 13.91 -14.90 7.31
C ALA A 54 15.45 -14.88 7.40
N ILE A 55 16.05 -13.71 7.67
CA ILE A 55 17.50 -13.58 7.87
C ILE A 55 17.96 -14.42 9.07
N LEU A 56 17.23 -14.39 10.19
CA LEU A 56 17.56 -15.20 11.37
C LEU A 56 17.51 -16.69 11.08
N PHE A 57 16.44 -17.19 10.44
CA PHE A 57 16.35 -18.60 10.06
C PHE A 57 17.48 -19.01 9.12
N PHE A 58 17.83 -18.16 8.16
CA PHE A 58 18.94 -18.41 7.26
C PHE A 58 20.27 -18.53 8.02
N LEU A 59 20.59 -17.57 8.88
CA LEU A 59 21.84 -17.59 9.67
C LEU A 59 21.89 -18.82 10.60
N PHE A 60 20.80 -19.10 11.31
CA PHE A 60 20.75 -20.26 12.20
C PHE A 60 20.81 -21.59 11.45
N ALA A 61 20.24 -21.68 10.25
CA ALA A 61 20.33 -22.89 9.42
C ALA A 61 21.78 -23.23 9.03
N ASN A 62 22.60 -22.20 8.75
CA ASN A 62 24.00 -22.39 8.40
C ASN A 62 24.88 -22.80 9.61
N VAL A 63 24.54 -22.35 10.82
CA VAL A 63 25.38 -22.56 12.01
C VAL A 63 24.96 -23.79 12.82
N TYR A 64 23.66 -24.09 12.93
CA TYR A 64 23.16 -25.09 13.87
C TYR A 64 22.57 -26.33 13.20
N ASN A 65 21.58 -26.17 12.31
CA ASN A 65 20.90 -27.32 11.71
C ASN A 65 20.23 -26.97 10.37
N ILE A 66 20.50 -27.79 9.36
CA ILE A 66 19.94 -27.67 8.01
C ILE A 66 18.39 -27.74 7.98
N ILE A 67 17.75 -28.38 8.97
CA ILE A 67 16.28 -28.46 9.08
C ILE A 67 15.65 -27.06 9.17
N LEU A 68 16.38 -26.04 9.65
CA LEU A 68 15.91 -24.66 9.72
C LEU A 68 15.74 -23.99 8.35
N TYR A 69 16.19 -24.61 7.25
CA TYR A 69 15.82 -24.15 5.90
C TYR A 69 14.33 -24.33 5.60
N ILE A 70 13.63 -25.25 6.29
CA ILE A 70 12.18 -25.44 6.13
C ILE A 70 11.39 -24.18 6.56
N PRO A 71 11.54 -23.67 7.80
CA PRO A 71 10.88 -22.42 8.19
C PRO A 71 11.39 -21.21 7.40
N PHE A 72 12.65 -21.20 6.94
CA PHE A 72 13.15 -20.16 6.03
C PHE A 72 12.36 -20.13 4.70
N LEU A 73 12.21 -21.28 4.04
CA LEU A 73 11.42 -21.42 2.81
C LEU A 73 9.96 -21.03 3.02
N ALA A 74 9.35 -21.46 4.13
CA ALA A 74 7.99 -21.07 4.48
C ALA A 74 7.85 -19.54 4.65
N THR A 75 8.84 -18.90 5.29
CA THR A 75 8.88 -17.45 5.46
C THR A 75 9.05 -16.73 4.12
N MET A 76 9.83 -17.28 3.18
CA MET A 76 9.99 -16.73 1.83
C MET A 76 8.69 -16.75 1.02
N VAL A 77 7.92 -17.83 1.12
CA VAL A 77 6.59 -17.93 0.48
C VAL A 77 5.65 -16.84 0.98
N LEU A 78 5.77 -16.44 2.25
CA LEU A 78 5.01 -15.31 2.80
C LEU A 78 5.60 -13.95 2.38
N PHE A 79 6.93 -13.82 2.38
CA PHE A 79 7.63 -12.56 2.15
C PHE A 79 7.44 -12.00 0.74
N ILE A 80 7.49 -12.87 -0.27
CA ILE A 80 7.40 -12.46 -1.68
C ILE A 80 6.05 -11.78 -2.00
N PRO A 81 4.88 -12.38 -1.70
CA PRO A 81 3.58 -11.72 -1.87
C PRO A 81 3.45 -10.39 -1.11
N TYR A 82 4.04 -10.30 0.07
CA TYR A 82 4.01 -9.08 0.88
C TYR A 82 4.75 -7.92 0.20
N ILE A 83 5.91 -8.17 -0.38
CA ILE A 83 6.63 -7.15 -1.17
C ILE A 83 5.77 -6.68 -2.35
N PHE A 84 5.18 -7.60 -3.11
CA PHE A 84 4.33 -7.23 -4.25
C PHE A 84 3.11 -6.42 -3.84
N TYR A 85 2.46 -6.81 -2.74
CA TYR A 85 1.31 -6.07 -2.22
C TYR A 85 1.70 -4.68 -1.74
N TYR A 86 2.87 -4.54 -1.09
CA TYR A 86 3.42 -3.24 -0.70
C TYR A 86 3.56 -2.29 -1.90
N TYR A 87 4.18 -2.75 -3.00
CA TYR A 87 4.34 -1.93 -4.21
C TYR A 87 3.00 -1.56 -4.85
N PHE A 88 2.03 -2.48 -4.84
CA PHE A 88 0.68 -2.17 -5.33
C PHE A 88 0.03 -1.05 -4.52
N LEU A 89 0.15 -1.09 -3.18
CA LEU A 89 -0.38 -0.05 -2.30
C LEU A 89 0.33 1.29 -2.52
N GLU A 90 1.65 1.28 -2.64
CA GLU A 90 2.46 2.48 -2.91
C GLU A 90 1.99 3.20 -4.18
N ASN A 91 1.90 2.46 -5.30
CA ASN A 91 1.47 3.02 -6.59
C ASN A 91 0.05 3.61 -6.52
N SER A 92 -0.83 2.94 -5.76
CA SER A 92 -2.20 3.38 -5.56
C SER A 92 -2.29 4.69 -4.77
N VAL A 93 -1.53 4.79 -3.67
CA VAL A 93 -1.45 6.01 -2.85
C VAL A 93 -0.87 7.17 -3.67
N GLN A 94 0.15 6.93 -4.49
CA GLN A 94 0.70 7.95 -5.39
C GLN A 94 -0.34 8.46 -6.40
N LYS A 95 -1.18 7.57 -6.95
CA LYS A 95 -2.29 7.98 -7.83
C LYS A 95 -3.31 8.84 -7.09
N LEU A 96 -3.70 8.44 -5.87
CA LEU A 96 -4.62 9.23 -5.04
C LEU A 96 -4.07 10.64 -4.76
N TYR A 97 -2.78 10.76 -4.44
CA TYR A 97 -2.17 12.09 -4.26
C TYR A 97 -2.23 12.96 -5.51
N LYS A 98 -1.99 12.40 -6.70
CA LYS A 98 -2.12 13.16 -7.96
C LYS A 98 -3.55 13.68 -8.13
N GLN A 99 -4.55 12.85 -7.87
CA GLN A 99 -5.96 13.25 -7.94
C GLN A 99 -6.29 14.35 -6.92
N TYR A 100 -5.77 14.25 -5.70
CA TYR A 100 -5.93 15.29 -4.68
C TYR A 100 -5.43 16.66 -5.15
N TRP A 101 -4.23 16.72 -5.73
CA TRP A 101 -3.68 17.97 -6.24
C TRP A 101 -4.52 18.55 -7.37
N SER A 102 -5.02 17.71 -8.28
CA SER A 102 -5.94 18.14 -9.35
C SER A 102 -7.27 18.68 -8.80
N LEU A 103 -7.82 18.07 -7.76
CA LEU A 103 -9.04 18.53 -7.09
C LEU A 103 -8.82 19.92 -6.45
N LEU A 104 -7.69 20.11 -5.77
CA LEU A 104 -7.34 21.39 -5.15
C LEU A 104 -7.15 22.52 -6.19
N GLU A 105 -6.51 22.23 -7.31
CA GLU A 105 -6.28 23.21 -8.37
C GLU A 105 -7.61 23.70 -8.97
N LYS A 106 -8.55 22.78 -9.23
CA LYS A 106 -9.88 23.12 -9.72
C LYS A 106 -10.74 23.84 -8.69
N THR A 107 -10.59 23.55 -7.40
CA THR A 107 -11.39 24.22 -6.34
C THR A 107 -10.89 25.63 -6.03
N LYS A 108 -9.65 25.97 -6.40
CA LYS A 108 -9.07 27.31 -6.25
C LYS A 108 -9.32 28.24 -7.44
N LYS A 109 -9.70 27.71 -8.61
CA LYS A 109 -10.15 28.49 -9.77
C LYS A 109 -11.60 28.88 -9.60
#